data_AF-A0A2W6D4V9-F1
#
_entry.id   AF-A0A2W6D4V9-F1
#
_cell.length_a   1.000
_cell.length_b   1.000
_cell.length_c   1.000
_cell.angle_alpha   90.00
_cell.angle_beta   90.00
_cell.angle_gamma   90.00
#
_symmetry.space_group_name_H-M   'P 1'
#
loop_
_entity.id
_entity.type
_entity.pdbx_description
1 polymer ?
#
loop_
_entity_poly.entity_id
_entity_poly.type
_entity_poly.pdbx_seq_one_letter_code
_entity_poly.pdbx_strand_id
1 'polypeptide(L)'
;GGLWPQIEQAAAQHGGLVELSRIVRARDAADRRDQARWRAGEQDQALSGYAARGRVAIEETQRQAEDRALEAAHADRREGKTALVVVQTSNEQLDGLNARAQALRIQDDQLGERAVALAGRPYGLRSGDEIVLRAASVHPQLGAVRNGTRGLVIDVADDEHATVALADGRKAGFERAQLDAASARLGYVSHTWPAQGQTVDRAHVIAGEHSDSNGTYVALTRARESTRLYASAERLDSVEEDVGREDRLARLADRLGRSEPEVPSIAVALAHEQRVERELDRERVPAPPPRRRDRRPGNDDDMPQRPSSERERREQQHAALDQARVQRDEAAAQLQQARVQRDAAARVMATLPHDPEIQHALADVRYAAGQAQYAAAQAGQLSEQLGDLGRFARLGERGRTLKAQLAMARDRERQASERQQRGEQQAASRQAQLDQQHRVWDAQHPGVQDRHHAAQRAYEQAQDRHHAAEQTYDTLLAHGLIDAAVPPSVRRWPLRPGEALEQDQPARRPGPERRREGPSLGL
;
A
#
# COMPACT_ATOMS: atom_id res chain seq x y z
N GLY A 1 -21.28 -1.04 -9.48
CA GLY A 1 -22.56 -1.45 -8.88
C GLY A 1 -22.99 -0.44 -7.82
N GLY A 2 -24.29 -0.21 -7.64
CA GLY A 2 -24.84 0.86 -6.78
C GLY A 2 -25.26 2.10 -7.59
N LEU A 3 -25.58 3.22 -6.90
CA LEU A 3 -25.99 4.50 -7.50
C LEU A 3 -24.87 5.21 -8.29
N TRP A 4 -23.65 4.67 -8.28
CA TRP A 4 -22.46 5.28 -8.88
C TRP A 4 -22.63 5.70 -10.35
N PRO A 5 -23.17 4.85 -11.25
CA PRO A 5 -23.36 5.24 -12.66
C PRO A 5 -24.34 6.41 -12.81
N GLN A 6 -25.32 6.54 -11.91
CA GLN A 6 -26.30 7.63 -11.95
C GLN A 6 -25.71 8.94 -11.42
N ILE A 7 -24.84 8.85 -10.40
CA ILE A 7 -24.10 10.00 -9.86
C ILE A 7 -23.10 10.52 -10.89
N GLU A 8 -22.37 9.62 -11.55
CA GLU A 8 -21.41 9.94 -12.61
C GLU A 8 -22.12 10.58 -13.82
N GLN A 9 -23.26 10.01 -14.22
CA GLN A 9 -24.06 10.56 -15.31
C GLN A 9 -24.64 11.94 -14.98
N ALA A 10 -25.09 12.16 -13.74
CA ALA A 10 -25.55 13.47 -13.27
C ALA A 10 -24.41 14.49 -13.20
N ALA A 11 -23.23 14.09 -12.72
CA ALA A 11 -22.03 14.93 -12.68
C ALA A 11 -21.63 15.40 -14.09
N ALA A 12 -21.59 14.47 -15.04
CA ALA A 12 -21.27 14.75 -16.45
C ALA A 12 -22.33 15.64 -17.12
N GLN A 13 -23.62 15.42 -16.86
CA GLN A 13 -24.71 16.24 -17.40
C GLN A 13 -24.68 17.70 -16.92
N HIS A 14 -24.19 17.92 -15.70
CA HIS A 14 -24.11 19.25 -15.09
C HIS A 14 -22.71 19.88 -15.17
N GLY A 15 -21.72 19.21 -15.78
CA GLY A 15 -20.33 19.69 -15.83
C GLY A 15 -19.74 19.92 -14.44
N GLY A 16 -20.14 19.11 -13.45
CA GLY A 16 -19.81 19.31 -12.04
C GLY A 16 -19.04 18.15 -11.44
N LEU A 17 -18.43 18.39 -10.28
CA LEU A 17 -17.83 17.36 -9.43
C LEU A 17 -18.83 16.95 -8.35
N VAL A 18 -18.92 15.66 -8.05
CA VAL A 18 -19.75 15.15 -6.95
C VAL A 18 -18.87 14.74 -5.79
N GLU A 19 -19.08 15.37 -4.63
CA GLU A 19 -18.46 14.96 -3.38
C GLU A 19 -19.42 14.09 -2.56
N LEU A 20 -18.95 12.89 -2.20
CA LEU A 20 -19.62 12.05 -1.21
C LEU A 20 -19.11 12.40 0.19
N SER A 21 -19.94 13.05 1.00
CA SER A 21 -19.58 13.55 2.33
C SER A 21 -19.88 12.56 3.47
N ARG A 22 -20.77 11.58 3.26
CA ARG A 22 -21.21 10.68 4.33
C ARG A 22 -20.37 9.41 4.43
N ILE A 23 -19.62 9.27 5.53
CA ILE A 23 -18.96 8.02 5.90
C ILE A 23 -20.01 7.05 6.45
N VAL A 24 -20.14 5.86 5.86
CA VAL A 24 -21.08 4.81 6.32
C VAL A 24 -20.40 3.63 7.02
N ARG A 25 -19.07 3.55 6.97
CA ARG A 25 -18.31 2.39 7.46
C ARG A 25 -18.27 2.30 8.99
N ALA A 26 -17.98 3.41 9.67
CA ALA A 26 -17.93 3.44 11.13
C ALA A 26 -19.35 3.39 11.72
N ARG A 27 -19.60 2.47 12.64
CA ARG A 27 -20.91 2.29 13.30
C ARG A 27 -21.19 3.38 14.33
N ASP A 28 -20.16 3.79 15.07
CA ASP A 28 -20.24 4.87 16.05
C ASP A 28 -20.42 6.24 15.36
N ALA A 29 -21.45 6.99 15.76
CA ALA A 29 -21.70 8.34 15.25
C ALA A 29 -20.60 9.33 15.65
N ALA A 30 -19.98 9.13 16.83
CA ALA A 30 -18.86 9.95 17.26
C ALA A 30 -17.62 9.73 16.38
N ASP A 31 -17.33 8.48 15.97
CA ASP A 31 -16.24 8.21 15.03
C ASP A 31 -16.49 8.86 13.66
N ARG A 32 -17.71 8.76 13.12
CA ARG A 32 -18.04 9.44 11.86
C ARG A 32 -17.84 10.95 11.94
N ARG A 33 -18.25 11.55 13.05
CA ARG A 33 -18.07 13.00 13.30
C ARG A 33 -16.58 13.35 13.38
N ASP A 34 -15.81 12.63 14.19
CA ASP A 34 -14.39 12.94 14.40
C ASP A 34 -13.57 12.67 13.12
N GLN A 35 -13.94 11.66 12.32
CA GLN A 35 -13.37 11.42 10.98
C GLN A 35 -13.72 12.55 10.00
N ALA A 36 -14.95 13.06 10.03
CA ALA A 36 -15.34 14.21 9.19
C ALA A 36 -14.57 15.48 9.58
N ARG A 37 -14.38 15.73 10.88
CA ARG A 37 -13.53 16.83 11.40
C ARG A 37 -12.09 16.70 10.92
N TRP A 38 -11.51 15.49 11.00
CA TRP A 38 -10.18 15.24 10.47
C TRP A 38 -10.07 15.58 8.99
N ARG A 39 -11.04 15.13 8.17
CA ARG A 39 -11.08 15.44 6.73
C ARG A 39 -11.20 16.94 6.45
N ALA A 40 -11.88 17.68 7.31
CA ALA A 40 -12.04 19.12 7.21
C ALA A 40 -10.81 19.93 7.67
N GLY A 41 -9.74 19.27 8.13
CA GLY A 41 -8.57 19.96 8.70
C GLY A 41 -8.79 20.44 10.13
N GLU A 42 -9.75 19.87 10.86
CA GLU A 42 -10.00 20.12 12.29
C GLU A 42 -9.40 18.97 13.13
N GLN A 43 -8.09 18.70 12.96
CA GLN A 43 -7.43 17.55 13.60
C GLN A 43 -7.39 17.65 15.13
N ASP A 44 -7.27 18.87 15.66
CA ASP A 44 -7.33 19.20 17.09
C ASP A 44 -8.66 18.76 17.71
N GLN A 45 -9.77 19.10 17.04
CA GLN A 45 -11.11 18.75 17.48
C GLN A 45 -11.40 17.26 17.31
N ALA A 46 -10.88 16.65 16.23
CA ALA A 46 -11.00 15.22 16.00
C ALA A 46 -10.28 14.42 17.10
N LEU A 47 -9.02 14.75 17.40
CA LEU A 47 -8.25 14.09 18.45
C LEU A 47 -8.84 14.32 19.82
N SER A 48 -9.33 15.52 20.12
CA SER A 48 -10.04 15.80 21.37
C SER A 48 -11.27 14.90 21.51
N GLY A 49 -12.03 14.68 20.42
CA GLY A 49 -13.15 13.76 20.38
C GLY A 49 -12.77 12.29 20.64
N TYR A 50 -11.65 11.81 20.09
CA TYR A 50 -11.11 10.49 20.41
C TYR A 50 -10.60 10.41 21.85
N ALA A 51 -9.90 11.43 22.34
CA ALA A 51 -9.28 11.45 23.67
C ALA A 51 -10.32 11.50 24.80
N ALA A 52 -11.41 12.27 24.63
CA ALA A 52 -12.54 12.32 25.56
C ALA A 52 -13.23 10.96 25.72
N ARG A 53 -13.13 10.10 24.69
CA ARG A 53 -13.67 8.74 24.69
C ARG A 53 -12.65 7.67 25.11
N GLY A 54 -11.49 8.08 25.62
CA GLY A 54 -10.41 7.17 26.03
C GLY A 54 -9.75 6.42 24.88
N ARG A 55 -9.80 6.96 23.66
CA ARG A 55 -9.27 6.33 22.44
C ARG A 55 -7.91 6.85 22.00
N VAL A 56 -7.29 7.72 22.80
CA VAL A 56 -5.92 8.20 22.58
C VAL A 56 -5.09 7.83 23.81
N ALA A 57 -4.02 7.06 23.58
CA ALA A 57 -3.00 6.75 24.56
C ALA A 57 -1.71 7.48 24.18
N ILE A 58 -1.18 8.29 25.09
CA ILE A 58 0.12 8.94 24.94
C ILE A 58 1.01 8.32 26.01
N GLU A 59 1.99 7.54 25.58
CA GLU A 59 3.02 6.94 26.44
C GLU A 59 4.25 7.84 26.51
N GLU A 60 5.17 7.54 27.42
CA GLU A 60 6.41 8.34 27.52
C GLU A 60 7.32 8.08 26.32
N THR A 61 7.54 6.81 25.98
CA THR A 61 8.43 6.40 24.88
C THR A 61 7.67 5.83 23.69
N GLN A 62 8.28 5.91 22.50
CA GLN A 62 7.70 5.27 21.30
C GLN A 62 7.48 3.77 21.51
N ARG A 63 8.45 3.10 22.12
CA ARG A 63 8.40 1.65 22.34
C ARG A 63 7.18 1.24 23.16
N GLN A 64 6.87 1.99 24.23
CA GLN A 64 5.69 1.75 25.06
C GLN A 64 4.39 1.95 24.27
N ALA A 65 4.30 3.00 23.45
CA ALA A 65 3.12 3.23 22.61
C ALA A 65 2.90 2.07 21.63
N GLU A 66 3.98 1.55 21.04
CA GLU A 66 3.96 0.38 20.17
C GLU A 66 3.55 -0.89 20.92
N ASP A 67 4.18 -1.21 22.05
CA ASP A 67 3.84 -2.39 22.86
C ASP A 67 2.36 -2.36 23.25
N ARG A 68 1.88 -1.23 23.76
CA ARG A 68 0.47 -1.06 24.15
C ARG A 68 -0.49 -1.23 22.97
N ALA A 69 -0.12 -0.80 21.77
CA ALA A 69 -0.92 -1.01 20.57
C ALA A 69 -0.96 -2.49 20.16
N LEU A 70 0.18 -3.18 20.20
CA LEU A 70 0.28 -4.60 19.88
C LEU A 70 -0.49 -5.46 20.88
N GLU A 71 -0.34 -5.20 22.17
CA GLU A 71 -1.06 -5.89 23.25
C GLU A 71 -2.57 -5.69 23.13
N ALA A 72 -3.03 -4.46 22.90
CA ALA A 72 -4.46 -4.17 22.71
C ALA A 72 -5.02 -4.87 21.47
N ALA A 73 -4.28 -4.89 20.37
CA ALA A 73 -4.69 -5.59 19.15
C ALA A 73 -4.67 -7.12 19.32
N HIS A 74 -3.79 -7.65 20.16
CA HIS A 74 -3.76 -9.07 20.53
C HIS A 74 -4.95 -9.44 21.40
N ALA A 75 -5.29 -8.62 22.39
CA ALA A 75 -6.48 -8.78 23.22
C ALA A 75 -7.77 -8.76 22.37
N ASP A 76 -7.92 -7.79 21.46
CA ASP A 76 -9.06 -7.71 20.55
C ASP A 76 -9.17 -9.00 19.68
N ARG A 77 -8.05 -9.55 19.20
CA ARG A 77 -8.05 -10.83 18.45
C ARG A 77 -8.47 -12.02 19.31
N ARG A 78 -8.07 -12.06 20.58
CA ARG A 78 -8.50 -13.10 21.53
C ARG A 78 -9.99 -13.06 21.82
N GLU A 79 -10.62 -11.90 21.70
CA GLU A 79 -12.08 -11.75 21.75
C GLU A 79 -12.78 -12.16 20.44
N GLY A 80 -12.03 -12.67 19.46
CA GLY A 80 -12.55 -13.08 18.15
C GLY A 80 -12.83 -11.90 17.21
N LYS A 81 -12.32 -10.70 17.50
CA LYS A 81 -12.45 -9.53 16.63
C LYS A 81 -11.35 -9.50 15.59
N THR A 82 -11.68 -8.99 14.41
CA THR A 82 -10.64 -8.63 13.44
C THR A 82 -9.98 -7.33 13.87
N ALA A 83 -8.66 -7.35 14.08
CA ALA A 83 -7.87 -6.20 14.49
C ALA A 83 -6.78 -5.87 13.46
N LEU A 84 -6.57 -4.58 13.22
CA LEU A 84 -5.49 -4.06 12.37
C LEU A 84 -4.64 -3.08 13.14
N VAL A 85 -3.32 -3.25 13.09
CA VAL A 85 -2.36 -2.26 13.58
C VAL A 85 -1.76 -1.53 12.37
N VAL A 86 -1.82 -0.21 12.40
CA VAL A 86 -1.33 0.67 11.32
C VAL A 86 -0.28 1.62 11.86
N VAL A 87 0.84 1.74 11.15
CA VAL A 87 1.94 2.65 11.46
C VAL A 87 2.56 3.17 10.17
N GLN A 88 3.13 4.37 10.18
CA GLN A 88 3.95 4.89 9.08
C GLN A 88 5.40 4.96 9.54
N THR A 89 6.21 4.01 9.06
CA THR A 89 7.61 3.84 9.48
C THR A 89 8.45 3.16 8.39
N SER A 90 9.74 2.91 8.63
CA SER A 90 10.61 2.12 7.73
C SER A 90 10.16 0.66 7.64
N ASN A 91 10.57 -0.04 6.58
CA ASN A 91 10.28 -1.47 6.44
C ASN A 91 10.94 -2.31 7.56
N GLU A 92 12.12 -1.92 8.03
CA GLU A 92 12.84 -2.59 9.11
C GLU A 92 12.10 -2.47 10.44
N GLN A 93 11.66 -1.25 10.79
CA GLN A 93 10.85 -1.05 12.00
C GLN A 93 9.51 -1.79 11.91
N LEU A 94 8.90 -1.83 10.72
CA LEU A 94 7.68 -2.61 10.49
C LEU A 94 7.90 -4.12 10.71
N ASP A 95 9.02 -4.66 10.26
CA ASP A 95 9.38 -6.06 10.49
C ASP A 95 9.66 -6.35 11.97
N GLY A 96 10.31 -5.43 12.69
CA GLY A 96 10.50 -5.52 14.14
C GLY A 96 9.18 -5.53 14.93
N LEU A 97 8.21 -4.69 14.52
CA LEU A 97 6.87 -4.67 15.11
C LEU A 97 6.10 -5.96 14.83
N ASN A 98 6.20 -6.50 13.62
CA ASN A 98 5.59 -7.77 13.28
C ASN A 98 6.23 -8.94 14.07
N ALA A 99 7.55 -8.93 14.29
CA ALA A 99 8.22 -9.91 15.14
C ALA A 99 7.70 -9.88 16.58
N ARG A 100 7.53 -8.68 17.16
CA ARG A 100 6.95 -8.49 18.50
C ARG A 100 5.51 -8.98 18.56
N ALA A 101 4.70 -8.65 17.55
CA ALA A 101 3.32 -9.13 17.47
C ALA A 101 3.25 -10.67 17.38
N GLN A 102 4.14 -11.29 16.61
CA GLN A 102 4.24 -12.75 16.54
C GLN A 102 4.65 -13.34 17.89
N ALA A 103 5.62 -12.74 18.59
CA ALA A 103 6.07 -13.22 19.89
C ALA A 103 4.93 -13.27 20.92
N LEU A 104 4.03 -12.28 20.95
CA LEU A 104 2.84 -12.31 21.80
C LEU A 104 1.93 -13.51 21.48
N ARG A 105 1.78 -13.85 20.19
CA ARG A 105 0.98 -15.01 19.76
C ARG A 105 1.66 -16.35 20.06
N ILE A 106 2.99 -16.40 20.01
CA ILE A 106 3.78 -17.58 20.43
C ILE A 106 3.62 -17.79 21.94
N GLN A 107 3.71 -16.73 22.74
CA GLN A 107 3.57 -16.81 24.21
C GLN A 107 2.19 -17.31 24.65
N ASP A 108 1.15 -17.07 23.85
CA ASP A 108 -0.21 -17.54 24.09
C ASP A 108 -0.54 -18.87 23.37
N ASP A 109 0.47 -19.60 22.88
CA ASP A 109 0.34 -20.90 22.19
C ASP A 109 -0.62 -20.89 20.98
N GLN A 110 -0.71 -19.75 20.28
CA GLN A 110 -1.61 -19.58 19.13
C GLN A 110 -0.97 -19.95 17.79
N LEU A 111 0.32 -20.28 17.78
CA LEU A 111 1.11 -20.54 16.58
C LEU A 111 1.82 -21.89 16.69
N GLY A 112 2.07 -22.52 15.53
CA GLY A 112 2.80 -23.78 15.48
C GLY A 112 4.26 -23.68 15.92
N GLU A 113 4.80 -24.78 16.42
CA GLU A 113 6.19 -24.87 16.91
C GLU A 113 7.25 -24.77 15.80
N ARG A 114 6.92 -25.25 14.59
CA ARG A 114 7.79 -25.21 13.42
C ARG A 114 7.68 -23.87 12.70
N ALA A 115 8.79 -23.41 12.12
CA ALA A 115 8.86 -22.17 11.37
C ALA A 115 9.70 -22.30 10.10
N VAL A 116 9.25 -21.67 9.01
CA VAL A 116 10.03 -21.46 7.79
C VAL A 116 10.75 -20.11 7.89
N ALA A 117 12.08 -20.10 7.82
CA ALA A 117 12.85 -18.87 7.88
C ALA A 117 12.74 -18.07 6.58
N LEU A 118 12.52 -16.75 6.66
CA LEU A 118 12.49 -15.86 5.50
C LEU A 118 13.80 -15.07 5.38
N ALA A 119 14.27 -14.87 4.15
CA ALA A 119 15.48 -14.10 3.89
C ALA A 119 15.32 -12.63 4.31
N GLY A 120 16.26 -12.13 5.13
CA GLY A 120 16.29 -10.73 5.57
C GLY A 120 15.13 -10.32 6.47
N ARG A 121 14.51 -11.27 7.19
CA ARG A 121 13.47 -10.99 8.19
C ARG A 121 13.92 -11.43 9.59
N PRO A 122 13.51 -10.73 10.66
CA PRO A 122 13.81 -11.10 12.04
C PRO A 122 12.90 -12.22 12.59
N TYR A 123 12.08 -12.85 11.74
CA TYR A 123 11.08 -13.86 12.11
C TYR A 123 10.98 -14.95 11.04
N GLY A 124 10.49 -16.12 11.44
CA GLY A 124 10.07 -17.20 10.54
C GLY A 124 8.54 -17.34 10.52
N LEU A 125 7.99 -17.90 9.44
CA LEU A 125 6.56 -18.15 9.30
C LEU A 125 6.15 -19.45 9.98
N ARG A 126 5.14 -19.39 10.83
CA ARG A 126 4.56 -20.49 11.61
C ARG A 126 3.13 -20.75 11.17
N SER A 127 2.64 -21.96 11.40
CA SER A 127 1.21 -22.23 11.26
C SER A 127 0.40 -21.29 12.17
N GLY A 128 -0.66 -20.70 11.63
CA GLY A 128 -1.47 -19.66 12.27
C GLY A 128 -1.05 -18.23 11.92
N ASP A 129 0.08 -18.02 11.22
CA ASP A 129 0.54 -16.68 10.86
C ASP A 129 -0.27 -16.04 9.73
N GLU A 130 -0.58 -14.76 9.90
CA GLU A 130 -1.13 -13.92 8.84
C GLU A 130 0.02 -13.27 8.05
N ILE A 131 -0.01 -13.36 6.73
CA ILE A 131 1.04 -12.86 5.85
C ILE A 131 0.52 -11.96 4.73
N VAL A 132 1.43 -11.18 4.14
CA VAL A 132 1.23 -10.42 2.92
C VAL A 132 2.39 -10.65 1.96
N LEU A 133 2.06 -10.89 0.69
CA LEU A 133 3.04 -11.03 -0.38
C LEU A 133 3.28 -9.67 -1.01
N ARG A 134 4.55 -9.25 -1.09
CA ARG A 134 4.95 -7.87 -1.47
C ARG A 134 5.55 -7.76 -2.87
N ALA A 135 5.78 -8.89 -3.53
CA ALA A 135 6.16 -8.96 -4.93
C ALA A 135 5.11 -9.78 -5.69
N ALA A 136 4.86 -9.40 -6.94
CA ALA A 136 4.07 -10.25 -7.83
C ALA A 136 4.92 -11.48 -8.20
N SER A 137 4.34 -12.67 -8.12
CA SER A 137 5.01 -13.92 -8.42
C SER A 137 4.10 -14.87 -9.19
N VAL A 138 4.68 -15.87 -9.84
CA VAL A 138 3.91 -16.93 -10.52
C VAL A 138 4.14 -18.21 -9.73
N HIS A 139 3.07 -18.72 -9.12
CA HIS A 139 3.08 -19.97 -8.39
C HIS A 139 2.71 -21.13 -9.33
N PRO A 140 3.41 -22.28 -9.29
CA PRO A 140 3.14 -23.40 -10.20
C PRO A 140 1.68 -23.89 -10.20
N GLN A 141 1.06 -23.91 -9.02
CA GLN A 141 -0.32 -24.39 -8.84
C GLN A 141 -1.38 -23.29 -8.86
N LEU A 142 -1.01 -22.06 -8.47
CA LEU A 142 -1.98 -20.97 -8.31
C LEU A 142 -1.96 -19.99 -9.48
N GLY A 143 -0.96 -20.08 -10.36
CA GLY A 143 -0.73 -19.09 -11.41
C GLY A 143 -0.25 -17.75 -10.82
N ALA A 144 -0.64 -16.64 -11.43
CA ALA A 144 -0.22 -15.32 -10.99
C ALA A 144 -0.77 -14.97 -9.60
N VAL A 145 0.14 -14.58 -8.70
CA VAL A 145 -0.14 -14.04 -7.38
C VAL A 145 0.25 -12.56 -7.39
N ARG A 146 -0.69 -11.70 -7.03
CA ARG A 146 -0.53 -10.25 -7.13
C ARG A 146 0.22 -9.71 -5.91
N ASN A 147 0.97 -8.63 -6.10
CA ASN A 147 1.46 -7.83 -4.98
C ASN A 147 0.28 -7.37 -4.10
N GLY A 148 0.42 -7.50 -2.79
CA GLY A 148 -0.59 -7.18 -1.79
C GLY A 148 -1.52 -8.34 -1.44
N THR A 149 -1.36 -9.52 -2.07
CA THR A 149 -2.16 -10.71 -1.73
C THR A 149 -1.87 -11.12 -0.30
N ARG A 150 -2.92 -11.24 0.52
CA ARG A 150 -2.84 -11.73 1.89
C ARG A 150 -3.05 -13.23 1.96
N GLY A 151 -2.49 -13.86 2.97
CA GLY A 151 -2.69 -15.27 3.23
C GLY A 151 -2.59 -15.62 4.71
N LEU A 152 -3.07 -16.81 5.04
CA LEU A 152 -2.92 -17.46 6.33
C LEU A 152 -2.02 -18.68 6.12
N VAL A 153 -0.94 -18.78 6.88
CA VAL A 153 -0.12 -19.99 6.95
C VAL A 153 -0.91 -21.01 7.76
N ILE A 154 -1.28 -22.11 7.13
CA ILE A 154 -2.16 -23.11 7.73
C ILE A 154 -1.41 -24.34 8.21
N ASP A 155 -0.24 -24.61 7.64
CA ASP A 155 0.64 -25.69 8.08
C ASP A 155 2.09 -25.38 7.69
N VAL A 156 3.02 -25.89 8.48
CA VAL A 156 4.46 -25.83 8.21
C VAL A 156 4.99 -27.25 8.31
N ALA A 157 5.33 -27.83 7.16
CA ALA A 157 5.74 -29.23 7.06
C ALA A 157 7.19 -29.42 7.54
N ASP A 158 8.07 -28.48 7.22
CA ASP A 158 9.47 -28.46 7.64
C ASP A 158 9.99 -27.00 7.59
N ASP A 159 11.31 -26.81 7.67
CA ASP A 159 11.98 -25.52 7.64
C ASP A 159 11.96 -24.85 6.24
N GLU A 160 11.55 -25.55 5.21
CA GLU A 160 11.55 -25.09 3.81
C GLU A 160 10.15 -25.08 3.18
N HIS A 161 9.15 -25.74 3.76
CA HIS A 161 7.81 -25.89 3.17
C HIS A 161 6.69 -25.43 4.09
N ALA A 162 5.87 -24.50 3.60
CA ALA A 162 4.67 -24.01 4.27
C ALA A 162 3.45 -24.10 3.36
N THR A 163 2.30 -24.46 3.90
CA THR A 163 1.03 -24.37 3.17
C THR A 163 0.33 -23.05 3.51
N VAL A 164 -0.04 -22.29 2.49
CA VAL A 164 -0.68 -20.97 2.64
C VAL A 164 -2.06 -20.98 1.99
N ALA A 165 -3.07 -20.52 2.73
CA ALA A 165 -4.39 -20.19 2.23
C ALA A 165 -4.46 -18.70 1.91
N LEU A 166 -4.59 -18.35 0.63
CA LEU A 166 -4.73 -16.96 0.17
C LEU A 166 -6.15 -16.44 0.44
N ALA A 167 -6.28 -15.12 0.56
CA ALA A 167 -7.55 -14.45 0.85
C ALA A 167 -8.63 -14.65 -0.24
N ASP A 168 -8.26 -15.06 -1.45
CA ASP A 168 -9.19 -15.40 -2.53
C ASP A 168 -9.69 -16.84 -2.49
N GLY A 169 -9.36 -17.59 -1.43
CA GLY A 169 -9.80 -18.96 -1.19
C GLY A 169 -8.88 -20.02 -1.80
N ARG A 170 -7.87 -19.63 -2.59
CA ARG A 170 -6.87 -20.57 -3.10
C ARG A 170 -5.93 -21.03 -2.00
N LYS A 171 -5.51 -22.29 -2.04
CA LYS A 171 -4.56 -22.88 -1.09
C LYS A 171 -3.48 -23.65 -1.85
N ALA A 172 -2.22 -23.45 -1.47
CA ALA A 172 -1.11 -24.19 -2.06
C ALA A 172 0.06 -24.33 -1.07
N GLY A 173 0.92 -25.31 -1.33
CA GLY A 173 2.23 -25.43 -0.69
C GLY A 173 3.20 -24.45 -1.34
N PHE A 174 3.93 -23.71 -0.51
CA PHE A 174 4.99 -22.79 -0.90
C PHE A 174 6.31 -23.31 -0.33
N GLU A 175 7.31 -23.37 -1.20
CA GLU A 175 8.71 -23.50 -0.78
C GLU A 175 9.23 -22.15 -0.28
N ARG A 176 10.21 -22.17 0.63
CA ARG A 176 10.86 -20.99 1.16
C ARG A 176 11.35 -20.05 0.06
N ALA A 177 12.00 -20.59 -0.96
CA ALA A 177 12.47 -19.82 -2.11
C ALA A 177 11.33 -19.07 -2.82
N GLN A 178 10.13 -19.65 -2.88
CA GLN A 178 8.96 -19.02 -3.46
C GLN A 178 8.39 -17.92 -2.56
N LEU A 179 8.42 -18.12 -1.24
CA LEU A 179 8.03 -17.10 -0.25
C LEU A 179 9.00 -15.90 -0.28
N ASP A 180 10.30 -16.17 -0.37
CA ASP A 180 11.35 -15.16 -0.50
C ASP A 180 11.20 -14.38 -1.82
N ALA A 181 10.99 -15.08 -2.93
CA ALA A 181 10.74 -14.44 -4.24
C ALA A 181 9.47 -13.58 -4.23
N ALA A 182 8.42 -14.00 -3.51
CA ALA A 182 7.19 -13.22 -3.32
C ALA A 182 7.35 -12.10 -2.27
N SER A 183 8.53 -11.95 -1.66
CA SER A 183 8.81 -11.03 -0.56
C SER A 183 7.77 -11.13 0.56
N ALA A 184 7.49 -12.36 1.00
CA ALA A 184 6.54 -12.61 2.08
C ALA A 184 6.92 -11.83 3.36
N ARG A 185 5.90 -11.33 4.05
CA ARG A 185 6.01 -10.61 5.33
C ARG A 185 4.84 -10.99 6.22
N LEU A 186 5.04 -10.92 7.52
CA LEU A 186 3.92 -10.97 8.46
C LEU A 186 2.99 -9.77 8.24
N GLY A 187 1.69 -10.00 8.47
CA GLY A 187 0.59 -9.08 8.20
C GLY A 187 -0.09 -8.52 9.44
N TYR A 188 0.50 -8.67 10.63
CA TYR A 188 -0.07 -8.21 11.90
C TYR A 188 -0.08 -6.69 12.03
N VAL A 189 0.98 -6.07 11.52
CA VAL A 189 1.20 -4.63 11.46
C VAL A 189 1.45 -4.25 10.01
N SER A 190 0.80 -3.20 9.53
CA SER A 190 0.91 -2.75 8.14
C SER A 190 1.07 -1.25 8.01
N HIS A 191 1.69 -0.81 6.93
CA HIS A 191 1.59 0.59 6.49
C HIS A 191 0.15 0.94 6.07
N THR A 192 -0.15 2.23 5.99
CA THR A 192 -1.46 2.79 5.59
C THR A 192 -1.93 2.35 4.20
N TRP A 193 -1.01 2.29 3.25
CA TRP A 193 -1.30 2.01 1.83
C TRP A 193 -1.58 0.52 1.51
N PRO A 194 -0.84 -0.47 2.06
CA PRO A 194 -1.15 -1.89 1.90
C PRO A 194 -2.43 -2.36 2.63
N ALA A 195 -2.99 -1.54 3.51
CA ALA A 195 -4.27 -1.80 4.18
C ALA A 195 -5.49 -1.33 3.38
N GLN A 196 -5.31 -0.79 2.17
CA GLN A 196 -6.41 -0.23 1.39
C GLN A 196 -7.44 -1.26 0.95
N GLY A 197 -8.67 -1.06 1.43
CA GLY A 197 -9.81 -1.95 1.18
C GLY A 197 -10.08 -2.94 2.31
N GLN A 198 -9.16 -3.10 3.27
CA GLN A 198 -9.39 -3.94 4.44
C GLN A 198 -10.32 -3.19 5.42
N THR A 199 -11.42 -3.85 5.77
CA THR A 199 -12.31 -3.37 6.82
C THR A 199 -12.24 -4.35 7.98
N VAL A 200 -11.86 -3.84 9.15
CA VAL A 200 -11.72 -4.62 10.39
C VAL A 200 -12.71 -4.13 11.44
N ASP A 201 -12.90 -4.89 12.50
CA ASP A 201 -13.75 -4.47 13.61
C ASP A 201 -13.05 -3.39 14.44
N ARG A 202 -11.75 -3.59 14.71
CA ARG A 202 -10.91 -2.72 15.55
C ARG A 202 -9.65 -2.27 14.81
N ALA A 203 -9.32 -1.00 14.89
CA ALA A 203 -8.06 -0.45 14.36
C ALA A 203 -7.23 0.21 15.46
N HIS A 204 -5.91 0.01 15.40
CA HIS A 204 -4.93 0.60 16.30
C HIS A 204 -3.93 1.38 15.45
N VAL A 205 -3.89 2.70 15.61
CA VAL A 205 -3.04 3.59 14.84
C VAL A 205 -1.89 4.04 15.72
N ILE A 206 -0.66 3.73 15.31
CA ILE A 206 0.55 4.18 16.00
C ILE A 206 1.06 5.42 15.25
N ALA A 207 1.15 6.54 15.95
CA ALA A 207 1.82 7.74 15.46
C ALA A 207 3.32 7.45 15.32
N GLY A 208 3.76 7.33 14.07
CA GLY A 208 5.14 7.03 13.69
C GLY A 208 5.95 8.28 13.37
N GLU A 209 7.20 8.06 12.99
CA GLU A 209 8.10 9.12 12.53
C GLU A 209 7.56 9.81 11.27
N HIS A 210 7.00 9.02 10.34
CA HIS A 210 6.50 9.46 9.05
C HIS A 210 4.96 9.56 9.02
N SER A 211 4.33 9.76 10.17
CA SER A 211 2.88 9.93 10.20
C SER A 211 2.48 11.29 9.66
N ASP A 212 1.54 11.28 8.72
CA ASP A 212 1.01 12.46 8.04
C ASP A 212 -0.53 12.52 8.15
N SER A 213 -1.12 13.63 7.73
CA SER A 213 -2.58 13.84 7.82
C SER A 213 -3.36 12.83 7.00
N ASN A 214 -2.92 12.57 5.76
CA ASN A 214 -3.62 11.69 4.84
C ASN A 214 -3.54 10.22 5.28
N GLY A 215 -2.35 9.74 5.63
CA GLY A 215 -2.15 8.39 6.16
C GLY A 215 -2.92 8.18 7.46
N THR A 216 -2.88 9.14 8.38
CA THR A 216 -3.63 9.04 9.63
C THR A 216 -5.14 8.99 9.38
N TYR A 217 -5.68 9.83 8.49
CA TYR A 217 -7.10 9.77 8.10
C TYR A 217 -7.48 8.39 7.54
N VAL A 218 -6.64 7.86 6.66
CA VAL A 218 -6.84 6.53 6.06
C VAL A 218 -6.85 5.45 7.14
N ALA A 219 -5.96 5.52 8.13
CA ALA A 219 -5.91 4.58 9.25
C ALA A 219 -7.14 4.69 10.16
N LEU A 220 -7.55 5.93 10.49
CA LEU A 220 -8.71 6.22 11.35
C LEU A 220 -10.02 5.67 10.80
N THR A 221 -10.13 5.55 9.48
CA THR A 221 -11.34 5.14 8.76
C THR A 221 -11.38 3.65 8.39
N ARG A 222 -10.44 2.82 8.89
CA ARG A 222 -10.41 1.36 8.62
C ARG A 222 -11.36 0.52 9.47
N ALA A 223 -11.67 0.94 10.69
CA ALA A 223 -12.49 0.16 11.62
C ALA A 223 -14.00 0.38 11.45
N ARG A 224 -14.78 -0.68 11.70
CA ARG A 224 -16.25 -0.63 11.82
C ARG A 224 -16.69 -0.26 13.23
N GLU A 225 -16.03 -0.79 14.26
CA GLU A 225 -16.50 -0.68 15.65
C GLU A 225 -15.73 0.36 16.45
N SER A 226 -14.40 0.39 16.38
CA SER A 226 -13.62 1.47 16.99
C SER A 226 -12.21 1.59 16.45
N THR A 227 -11.69 2.81 16.48
CA THR A 227 -10.27 3.11 16.29
C THR A 227 -9.65 3.67 17.57
N ARG A 228 -8.43 3.24 17.89
CA ARG A 228 -7.59 3.78 18.96
C ARG A 228 -6.28 4.31 18.39
N LEU A 229 -5.75 5.38 18.98
CA LEU A 229 -4.52 6.04 18.56
C LEU A 229 -3.49 6.00 19.70
N TYR A 230 -2.25 5.71 19.35
CA TYR A 230 -1.13 5.53 20.26
C TYR A 230 0.00 6.46 19.81
N ALA A 231 0.52 7.25 20.73
CA ALA A 231 1.61 8.19 20.47
C ALA A 231 2.59 8.21 21.64
N SER A 232 3.78 8.76 21.43
CA SER A 232 4.78 8.96 22.48
C SER A 232 5.06 10.42 22.73
N ALA A 233 5.15 10.81 24.01
CA ALA A 233 5.59 12.13 24.44
C ALA A 233 7.00 12.45 23.92
N GLU A 234 7.91 11.47 23.96
CA GLU A 234 9.27 11.57 23.39
C GLU A 234 9.31 12.12 21.96
N ARG A 235 8.31 11.81 21.13
CA ARG A 235 8.22 12.27 19.73
C ARG A 235 7.35 13.51 19.53
N LEU A 236 6.77 14.08 20.58
CA LEU A 236 5.97 15.30 20.51
C LEU A 236 6.78 16.56 20.86
N ASP A 237 8.12 16.45 20.86
CA ASP A 237 9.05 17.49 21.29
C ASP A 237 8.70 18.08 22.68
N SER A 238 8.06 17.28 23.54
CA SER A 238 7.79 17.64 24.92
C SER A 238 9.03 17.35 25.75
N VAL A 239 10.00 18.27 25.71
CA VAL A 239 11.21 18.23 26.56
C VAL A 239 10.89 18.60 28.01
N GLU A 240 9.69 19.10 28.28
CA GLU A 240 9.24 19.52 29.61
C GLU A 240 8.35 18.44 30.25
N GLU A 241 8.73 17.95 31.44
CA GLU A 241 8.02 16.90 32.19
C GLU A 241 6.62 17.34 32.69
N ASP A 242 6.30 18.65 32.65
CA ASP A 242 5.07 19.25 33.19
C ASP A 242 4.02 19.65 32.13
N VAL A 243 4.17 19.22 30.87
CA VAL A 243 3.20 19.54 29.81
C VAL A 243 1.88 18.79 30.03
N GLY A 244 0.81 19.56 30.22
CA GLY A 244 -0.54 19.05 30.45
C GLY A 244 -1.03 18.12 29.32
N ARG A 245 -1.98 17.24 29.63
CA ARG A 245 -2.54 16.29 28.66
C ARG A 245 -3.16 16.99 27.43
N GLU A 246 -3.77 18.16 27.63
CA GLU A 246 -4.36 18.96 26.54
C GLU A 246 -3.29 19.48 25.58
N ASP A 247 -2.17 19.99 26.09
CA ASP A 247 -1.04 20.44 25.28
C ASP A 247 -0.40 19.29 24.51
N ARG A 248 -0.26 18.10 25.13
CA ARG A 248 0.22 16.90 24.43
C ARG A 248 -0.72 16.48 23.30
N LEU A 249 -2.04 16.61 23.48
CA LEU A 249 -3.04 16.35 22.43
C LEU A 249 -2.96 17.38 21.30
N ALA A 250 -2.77 18.67 21.61
CA ALA A 250 -2.62 19.72 20.62
C ALA A 250 -1.34 19.51 19.77
N ARG A 251 -0.22 19.17 20.40
CA ARG A 251 1.04 18.85 19.71
C ARG A 251 0.92 17.61 18.83
N LEU A 252 0.19 16.59 19.30
CA LEU A 252 -0.11 15.41 18.50
C LEU A 252 -0.99 15.76 17.30
N ALA A 253 -1.97 16.65 17.46
CA ALA A 253 -2.81 17.14 16.38
C ALA A 253 -2.02 17.89 15.33
N ASP A 254 -1.13 18.81 15.75
CA ASP A 254 -0.24 19.52 14.86
C ASP A 254 0.66 18.55 14.09
N ARG A 255 1.34 17.63 14.80
CA ARG A 255 2.23 16.63 14.18
C ARG A 255 1.51 15.78 13.13
N LEU A 256 0.34 15.22 13.49
CA LEU A 256 -0.43 14.38 12.58
C LEU A 256 -1.18 15.18 11.51
N GLY A 257 -1.35 16.49 11.70
CA GLY A 257 -1.98 17.40 10.74
C GLY A 257 -1.04 17.88 9.63
N ARG A 258 0.27 17.69 9.77
CA ARG A 258 1.25 18.08 8.75
C ARG A 258 1.11 17.24 7.48
N SER A 259 1.18 17.92 6.35
CA SER A 259 1.41 17.30 5.03
C SER A 259 2.88 16.89 4.93
N GLU A 260 3.18 15.76 4.29
CA GLU A 260 4.52 15.13 4.21
C GLU A 260 5.69 16.12 4.00
N PRO A 261 6.86 15.91 4.65
CA PRO A 261 8.15 16.21 4.04
C PRO A 261 8.38 15.23 2.87
N GLU A 262 8.74 15.74 1.68
CA GLU A 262 9.12 14.93 0.52
C GLU A 262 10.26 13.94 0.88
N VAL A 263 9.91 12.68 1.12
CA VAL A 263 10.87 11.56 1.15
C VAL A 263 10.40 10.55 0.11
N PRO A 264 11.28 10.07 -0.79
CA PRO A 264 10.87 9.29 -1.96
C PRO A 264 10.39 7.90 -1.55
N SER A 265 9.07 7.76 -1.48
CA SER A 265 8.37 6.48 -1.34
C SER A 265 7.31 6.45 -2.45
N ILE A 266 7.66 5.83 -3.58
CA ILE A 266 6.85 5.53 -4.78
C ILE A 266 5.53 6.33 -4.85
N ALA A 267 5.65 7.63 -5.09
CA ALA A 267 4.54 8.42 -5.59
C ALA A 267 4.46 8.16 -7.09
N VAL A 268 3.59 7.23 -7.49
CA VAL A 268 2.84 7.46 -8.73
C VAL A 268 2.03 8.72 -8.42
N ALA A 269 2.52 9.88 -8.86
CA ALA A 269 1.71 11.06 -8.90
C ALA A 269 0.45 10.68 -9.68
N LEU A 270 -0.72 10.74 -9.04
CA LEU A 270 -1.98 10.73 -9.75
C LEU A 270 -1.93 11.97 -10.65
N ALA A 271 -1.60 11.77 -11.93
CA ALA A 271 -1.56 12.81 -12.97
C ALA A 271 -2.91 13.52 -13.19
N HIS A 272 -3.92 13.18 -12.38
CA HIS A 272 -5.24 13.78 -12.38
C HIS A 272 -5.38 14.97 -11.41
N GLU A 273 -4.56 15.06 -10.34
CA GLU A 273 -4.75 16.11 -9.32
C GLU A 273 -4.25 17.47 -9.79
N GLN A 274 -3.10 17.54 -10.47
CA GLN A 274 -2.56 18.80 -11.00
C GLN A 274 -3.32 19.35 -12.24
N ARG A 275 -4.13 18.51 -12.89
CA ARG A 275 -4.95 18.92 -14.05
C ARG A 275 -6.23 19.62 -13.62
N VAL A 276 -6.85 19.15 -12.52
CA VAL A 276 -8.10 19.71 -11.98
C VAL A 276 -7.91 21.14 -11.45
N GLU A 277 -6.82 21.42 -10.73
CA GLU A 277 -6.55 22.79 -10.26
C GLU A 277 -6.30 23.78 -11.41
N ARG A 278 -5.62 23.36 -12.48
CA ARG A 278 -5.33 24.24 -13.64
C ARG A 278 -6.52 24.44 -14.58
N GLU A 279 -7.47 23.50 -14.63
CA GLU A 279 -8.72 23.65 -15.39
C GLU A 279 -9.74 24.54 -14.65
N LEU A 280 -9.81 24.46 -13.31
CA LEU A 280 -10.68 25.31 -12.47
C LEU A 280 -10.35 26.81 -12.53
N ASP A 281 -9.07 27.17 -12.68
CA ASP A 281 -8.67 28.57 -12.84
C ASP A 281 -9.01 29.14 -14.23
N ARG A 282 -9.17 28.28 -15.26
CA ARG A 282 -9.55 28.71 -16.62
C ARG A 282 -11.06 28.90 -16.80
N GLU A 283 -11.88 28.22 -16.00
CA GLU A 283 -13.35 28.31 -16.09
C GLU A 283 -13.95 29.50 -15.32
N ARG A 284 -13.15 30.29 -14.58
CA ARG A 284 -13.58 31.52 -13.87
C ARG A 284 -13.74 32.76 -14.76
N VAL A 285 -14.16 32.62 -16.02
CA VAL A 285 -14.54 33.75 -16.88
C VAL A 285 -16.07 33.89 -16.90
N PRO A 286 -16.66 35.07 -16.57
CA PRO A 286 -18.11 35.19 -16.48
C PRO A 286 -18.78 35.18 -17.86
N ALA A 287 -19.85 34.39 -17.99
CA ALA A 287 -20.58 34.17 -19.23
C ALA A 287 -21.36 35.42 -19.73
N PRO A 288 -21.54 35.60 -21.06
CA PRO A 288 -22.33 36.70 -21.63
C PRO A 288 -23.85 36.43 -21.55
N PRO A 289 -24.70 37.49 -21.56
CA PRO A 289 -26.15 37.33 -21.33
C PRO A 289 -26.91 36.83 -22.57
N PRO A 290 -28.11 36.22 -22.38
CA PRO A 290 -28.82 35.51 -23.44
C PRO A 290 -29.54 36.47 -24.40
N ARG A 291 -29.48 36.15 -25.71
CA ARG A 291 -30.21 36.86 -26.77
C ARG A 291 -31.66 36.34 -26.89
N ARG A 292 -32.60 37.27 -27.06
CA ARG A 292 -34.03 37.01 -27.29
C ARG A 292 -34.27 36.49 -28.71
N ARG A 293 -35.18 35.52 -28.84
CA ARG A 293 -35.70 34.99 -30.11
C ARG A 293 -36.75 35.93 -30.69
N ASP A 294 -36.49 36.47 -31.87
CA ASP A 294 -37.53 37.05 -32.73
C ASP A 294 -38.04 36.00 -33.72
N ARG A 295 -39.37 35.88 -33.79
CA ARG A 295 -40.10 35.10 -34.78
C ARG A 295 -40.19 35.88 -36.09
N ARG A 296 -40.02 35.20 -37.23
CA ARG A 296 -40.63 35.57 -38.52
C ARG A 296 -41.18 34.32 -39.23
N PRO A 297 -42.30 34.43 -39.98
CA PRO A 297 -42.95 33.32 -40.67
C PRO A 297 -42.65 33.29 -42.20
N GLY A 298 -42.95 32.15 -42.83
CA GLY A 298 -42.90 31.89 -44.30
C GLY A 298 -41.64 31.14 -44.73
N ASN A 299 -41.66 30.05 -45.51
CA ASN A 299 -42.67 29.50 -46.42
C ASN A 299 -42.64 27.96 -46.39
N ASP A 300 -43.77 27.38 -46.78
CA ASP A 300 -43.94 25.99 -47.19
C ASP A 300 -43.05 25.67 -48.40
N ASP A 301 -42.27 24.59 -48.31
CA ASP A 301 -42.24 23.49 -49.26
C ASP A 301 -41.13 22.48 -48.87
N ASP A 302 -41.40 21.20 -49.16
CA ASP A 302 -40.58 19.99 -49.00
C ASP A 302 -40.59 19.23 -47.64
N MET A 303 -41.45 18.20 -47.60
CA MET A 303 -41.30 17.01 -46.75
C MET A 303 -40.36 15.98 -47.43
N PRO A 304 -39.76 15.04 -46.67
CA PRO A 304 -38.38 14.61 -46.84
C PRO A 304 -38.21 13.34 -47.67
N GLN A 305 -37.13 13.26 -48.43
CA GLN A 305 -36.57 11.99 -48.88
C GLN A 305 -35.62 11.43 -47.80
N ARG A 306 -36.07 10.42 -47.04
CA ARG A 306 -35.22 9.54 -46.21
C ARG A 306 -35.43 8.10 -46.65
N PRO A 307 -34.48 7.50 -47.39
CA PRO A 307 -33.88 6.25 -46.92
C PRO A 307 -32.38 6.05 -47.26
N SER A 308 -31.69 7.00 -47.93
CA SER A 308 -30.30 6.83 -48.38
C SER A 308 -29.23 7.17 -47.34
N SER A 309 -29.49 8.12 -46.44
CA SER A 309 -28.47 8.63 -45.49
C SER A 309 -28.23 7.76 -44.26
N GLU A 310 -29.17 6.88 -43.90
CA GLU A 310 -29.04 6.02 -42.71
C GLU A 310 -28.17 4.78 -42.97
N ARG A 311 -28.29 4.22 -44.18
CA ARG A 311 -27.43 3.10 -44.63
C ARG A 311 -25.97 3.54 -44.74
N GLU A 312 -25.74 4.71 -45.33
CA GLU A 312 -24.39 5.31 -45.42
C GLU A 312 -23.81 5.59 -44.02
N ARG A 313 -24.61 6.06 -43.06
CA ARG A 313 -24.17 6.25 -41.67
C ARG A 313 -23.79 4.94 -40.98
N ARG A 314 -24.58 3.86 -41.18
CA ARG A 314 -24.29 2.53 -40.61
C ARG A 314 -23.03 1.90 -41.20
N GLU A 315 -22.80 2.08 -42.50
CA GLU A 315 -21.58 1.65 -43.18
C GLU A 315 -20.35 2.44 -42.68
N GLN A 316 -20.48 3.75 -42.48
CA GLN A 316 -19.43 4.59 -41.88
C GLN A 316 -19.14 4.21 -40.42
N GLN A 317 -20.16 3.90 -39.62
CA GLN A 317 -20.00 3.45 -38.22
C GLN A 317 -19.30 2.09 -38.13
N HIS A 318 -19.65 1.12 -38.99
CA HIS A 318 -18.96 -0.17 -39.05
C HIS A 318 -17.50 -0.02 -39.48
N ALA A 319 -17.24 0.80 -40.50
CA ALA A 319 -15.87 1.09 -40.95
C ALA A 319 -15.03 1.75 -39.83
N ALA A 320 -15.62 2.67 -39.07
CA ALA A 320 -14.95 3.30 -37.93
C ALA A 320 -14.64 2.30 -36.80
N LEU A 321 -15.56 1.38 -36.50
CA LEU A 321 -15.35 0.34 -35.49
C LEU A 321 -14.26 -0.66 -35.91
N ASP A 322 -14.24 -1.06 -37.19
CA ASP A 322 -13.18 -1.93 -37.73
C ASP A 322 -11.80 -1.26 -37.68
N GLN A 323 -11.73 0.04 -38.00
CA GLN A 323 -10.50 0.83 -37.86
C GLN A 323 -10.04 0.91 -36.40
N ALA A 324 -10.95 1.18 -35.46
CA ALA A 324 -10.63 1.23 -34.04
C ALA A 324 -10.17 -0.13 -33.50
N ARG A 325 -10.74 -1.24 -33.99
CA ARG A 325 -10.26 -2.60 -33.65
C ARG A 325 -8.82 -2.82 -34.08
N VAL A 326 -8.49 -2.47 -35.34
CA VAL A 326 -7.12 -2.59 -35.86
C VAL A 326 -6.16 -1.73 -35.04
N GLN A 327 -6.52 -0.47 -34.73
CA GLN A 327 -5.69 0.41 -33.92
C GLN A 327 -5.46 -0.12 -32.49
N ARG A 328 -6.48 -0.71 -31.87
CA ARG A 328 -6.36 -1.36 -30.55
C ARG A 328 -5.40 -2.55 -30.61
N ASP A 329 -5.56 -3.42 -31.60
CA ASP A 329 -4.73 -4.62 -31.74
C ASP A 329 -3.27 -4.27 -32.07
N GLU A 330 -3.04 -3.24 -32.89
CA GLU A 330 -1.70 -2.67 -33.15
C GLU A 330 -1.08 -2.07 -31.89
N ALA A 331 -1.84 -1.29 -31.12
CA ALA A 331 -1.36 -0.71 -29.86
C ALA A 331 -1.03 -1.80 -28.83
N ALA A 332 -1.80 -2.90 -28.79
CA ALA A 332 -1.54 -4.05 -27.93
C ALA A 332 -0.23 -4.75 -28.31
N ALA A 333 0.03 -4.93 -29.61
CA ALA A 333 1.28 -5.50 -30.10
C ALA A 333 2.49 -4.61 -29.75
N GLN A 334 2.36 -3.28 -29.89
CA GLN A 334 3.39 -2.32 -29.51
C GLN A 334 3.67 -2.34 -27.99
N LEU A 335 2.63 -2.41 -27.16
CA LEU A 335 2.76 -2.54 -25.71
C LEU A 335 3.52 -3.81 -25.32
N GLN A 336 3.19 -4.94 -25.96
CA GLN A 336 3.88 -6.21 -25.70
C GLN A 336 5.37 -6.13 -26.10
N GLN A 337 5.70 -5.52 -27.23
CA GLN A 337 7.08 -5.31 -27.64
C GLN A 337 7.86 -4.41 -26.67
N ALA A 338 7.26 -3.30 -26.24
CA ALA A 338 7.86 -2.37 -25.28
C ALA A 338 8.08 -3.04 -23.91
N ARG A 339 7.16 -3.91 -23.48
CA ARG A 339 7.29 -4.71 -22.26
C ARG A 339 8.51 -5.65 -22.31
N VAL A 340 8.69 -6.37 -23.42
CA VAL A 340 9.85 -7.27 -23.60
C VAL A 340 11.16 -6.49 -23.53
N GLN A 341 11.22 -5.31 -24.14
CA GLN A 341 12.42 -4.45 -24.11
C GLN A 341 12.71 -3.91 -22.70
N ARG A 342 11.68 -3.44 -21.99
CA ARG A 342 11.80 -3.01 -20.58
C ARG A 342 12.31 -4.14 -19.70
N ASP A 343 11.70 -5.32 -19.80
CA ASP A 343 12.07 -6.48 -18.97
C ASP A 343 13.49 -6.97 -19.26
N ALA A 344 13.94 -6.89 -20.52
CA ALA A 344 15.32 -7.19 -20.89
C ALA A 344 16.31 -6.20 -20.28
N ALA A 345 16.03 -4.90 -20.32
CA ALA A 345 16.88 -3.89 -19.71
C ALA A 345 16.88 -3.99 -18.17
N ALA A 346 15.73 -4.28 -17.56
CA ALA A 346 15.59 -4.45 -16.12
C ALA A 346 16.40 -5.64 -15.59
N ARG A 347 16.47 -6.74 -16.35
CA ARG A 347 17.33 -7.89 -15.99
C ARG A 347 18.80 -7.53 -15.89
N VAL A 348 19.30 -6.67 -16.78
CA VAL A 348 20.69 -6.23 -16.73
C VAL A 348 20.88 -5.28 -15.54
N MET A 349 19.99 -4.30 -15.36
CA MET A 349 20.00 -3.39 -14.20
C MET A 349 19.97 -4.12 -12.85
N ALA A 350 19.31 -5.28 -12.77
CA ALA A 350 19.28 -6.09 -11.56
C ALA A 350 20.64 -6.67 -11.16
N THR A 351 21.64 -6.64 -12.05
CA THR A 351 23.03 -7.04 -11.75
C THR A 351 23.90 -5.88 -11.26
N LEU A 352 23.36 -4.66 -11.21
CA LEU A 352 24.07 -3.49 -10.69
C LEU A 352 24.45 -3.75 -9.21
N PRO A 353 25.72 -3.60 -8.83
CA PRO A 353 26.17 -3.79 -7.46
C PRO A 353 25.39 -2.89 -6.48
N HIS A 354 25.10 -3.40 -5.28
CA HIS A 354 24.48 -2.62 -4.21
C HIS A 354 25.03 -3.11 -2.87
N ASP A 355 25.26 -2.20 -1.92
CA ASP A 355 25.70 -2.54 -0.56
C ASP A 355 24.61 -2.10 0.46
N PRO A 356 23.78 -3.03 0.96
CA PRO A 356 22.72 -2.72 1.92
C PRO A 356 23.25 -2.29 3.29
N GLU A 357 24.52 -2.57 3.59
CA GLU A 357 25.16 -2.22 4.86
C GLU A 357 25.52 -0.73 4.94
N ILE A 358 25.57 -0.01 3.82
CA ILE A 358 25.80 1.45 3.83
C ILE A 358 24.67 2.13 4.62
N GLN A 359 23.43 1.70 4.42
CA GLN A 359 22.28 2.25 5.15
C GLN A 359 22.34 1.94 6.65
N HIS A 360 22.81 0.75 7.02
CA HIS A 360 23.03 0.37 8.42
C HIS A 360 24.14 1.23 9.05
N ALA A 361 25.27 1.42 8.36
CA ALA A 361 26.34 2.28 8.81
C ALA A 361 25.88 3.74 9.01
N LEU A 362 25.08 4.28 8.09
CA LEU A 362 24.50 5.61 8.22
C LEU A 362 23.47 5.71 9.36
N ALA A 363 22.72 4.64 9.64
CA ALA A 363 21.83 4.58 10.79
C ALA A 363 22.61 4.59 12.11
N ASP A 364 23.71 3.83 12.21
CA ASP A 364 24.61 3.83 13.36
C ASP A 364 25.24 5.22 13.60
N VAL A 365 25.62 5.93 12.54
CA VAL A 365 26.11 7.32 12.62
C VAL A 365 25.05 8.23 13.23
N ARG A 366 23.82 8.20 12.71
CA ARG A 366 22.71 9.02 13.24
C ARG A 366 22.42 8.70 14.70
N TYR A 367 22.42 7.43 15.06
CA TYR A 367 22.22 7.01 16.44
C TYR A 367 23.33 7.52 17.37
N ALA A 368 24.59 7.39 16.97
CA ALA A 368 25.73 7.89 17.73
C ALA A 368 25.72 9.42 17.86
N ALA A 369 25.34 10.13 16.81
CA ALA A 369 25.18 11.59 16.83
C ALA A 369 24.09 12.02 17.84
N GLY A 370 22.94 11.35 17.86
CA GLY A 370 21.89 11.61 18.83
C GLY A 370 22.34 11.38 20.28
N GLN A 371 23.08 10.29 20.53
CA GLN A 371 23.65 10.02 21.86
C GLN A 371 24.67 11.08 22.29
N ALA A 372 25.51 11.56 21.36
CA ALA A 372 26.47 12.62 21.64
C ALA A 372 25.77 13.94 22.02
N GLN A 373 24.74 14.33 21.25
CA GLN A 373 23.94 15.52 21.53
C GLN A 373 23.24 15.45 22.90
N TYR A 374 22.64 14.30 23.22
CA TYR A 374 22.00 14.10 24.53
C TYR A 374 22.99 14.21 25.69
N ALA A 375 24.15 13.55 25.56
CA ALA A 375 25.19 13.59 26.60
C ALA A 375 25.78 15.00 26.77
N ALA A 376 25.94 15.75 25.68
CA ALA A 376 26.37 17.15 25.71
C ALA A 376 25.35 18.04 26.42
N ALA A 377 24.06 17.89 26.13
CA ALA A 377 22.99 18.63 26.80
C ALA A 377 22.95 18.34 28.31
N GLN A 378 23.04 17.07 28.69
CA GLN A 378 23.13 16.64 30.09
C GLN A 378 24.37 17.22 30.78
N ALA A 379 25.54 17.21 30.12
CA ALA A 379 26.76 17.82 30.64
C ALA A 379 26.61 19.34 30.84
N GLY A 380 25.92 20.02 29.92
CA GLY A 380 25.57 21.44 30.04
C GLY A 380 24.76 21.73 31.31
N GLN A 381 23.66 21.02 31.50
CA GLN A 381 22.79 21.16 32.67
C GLN A 381 23.53 20.88 33.98
N LEU A 382 24.31 19.80 34.05
CA LEU A 382 25.09 19.46 35.25
C LEU A 382 26.18 20.50 35.55
N SER A 383 26.78 21.07 34.51
CA SER A 383 27.76 22.15 34.65
C SER A 383 27.13 23.43 35.19
N GLU A 384 25.93 23.77 34.75
CA GLU A 384 25.16 24.91 35.22
C GLU A 384 24.75 24.73 36.70
N GLN A 385 24.15 23.58 37.05
CA GLN A 385 23.79 23.24 38.43
C GLN A 385 25.01 23.28 39.37
N LEU A 386 26.18 22.84 38.92
CA LEU A 386 27.41 22.91 39.70
C LEU A 386 27.91 24.38 39.84
N GLY A 387 27.69 25.20 38.83
CA GLY A 387 27.96 26.64 38.82
C GLY A 387 27.13 27.40 39.85
N ASP A 388 25.84 27.08 39.95
CA ASP A 388 24.87 27.70 40.87
C ASP A 388 25.13 27.37 42.34
N LEU A 389 25.87 26.30 42.62
CA LEU A 389 26.26 25.97 43.98
C LEU A 389 27.23 27.01 44.55
N GLY A 390 26.92 27.50 45.76
CA GLY A 390 27.83 28.29 46.57
C GLY A 390 29.12 27.54 46.94
N ARG A 391 30.17 28.29 47.31
CA ARG A 391 31.55 27.80 47.53
C ARG A 391 31.64 26.57 48.45
N PHE A 392 30.87 26.56 49.54
CA PHE A 392 30.84 25.44 50.51
C PHE A 392 30.06 24.22 49.98
N ALA A 393 28.94 24.44 49.29
CA ALA A 393 28.12 23.35 48.73
C ALA A 393 28.84 22.57 47.63
N ARG A 394 29.75 23.22 46.88
CA ARG A 394 30.61 22.55 45.88
C ARG A 394 31.62 21.56 46.49
N LEU A 395 32.03 21.77 47.74
CA LEU A 395 32.95 20.88 48.47
C LEU A 395 32.19 19.78 49.23
N GLY A 396 30.89 19.98 49.47
CA GLY A 396 30.01 19.00 50.07
C GLY A 396 29.69 17.81 49.16
N GLU A 397 28.89 16.89 49.69
CA GLU A 397 28.45 15.67 48.99
C GLU A 397 27.73 15.97 47.67
N ARG A 398 26.85 16.97 47.66
CA ARG A 398 26.10 17.40 46.46
C ARG A 398 27.03 17.88 45.35
N GLY A 399 28.04 18.70 45.67
CA GLY A 399 29.03 19.16 44.70
C GLY A 399 29.93 18.05 44.16
N ARG A 400 30.32 17.08 45.00
CA ARG A 400 31.09 15.90 44.54
C ARG A 400 30.27 15.00 43.62
N THR A 401 28.99 14.80 43.94
CA THR A 401 28.06 14.00 43.13
C THR A 401 27.83 14.62 41.75
N LEU A 402 27.54 15.92 41.69
CA LEU A 402 27.36 16.64 40.42
C LEU A 402 28.64 16.63 39.56
N LYS A 403 29.82 16.76 40.18
CA LYS A 403 31.11 16.62 39.46
C LYS A 403 31.29 15.23 38.85
N ALA A 404 30.95 14.18 39.59
CA ALA A 404 31.04 12.81 39.09
C ALA A 404 30.06 12.57 37.93
N GLN A 405 28.82 13.03 38.06
CA GLN A 405 27.81 12.95 37.01
C GLN A 405 28.23 13.73 35.76
N LEU A 406 28.78 14.94 35.93
CA LEU A 406 29.29 15.76 34.83
C LEU A 406 30.45 15.06 34.10
N ALA A 407 31.36 14.44 34.84
CA ALA A 407 32.46 13.68 34.25
C ALA A 407 31.94 12.49 33.44
N MET A 408 30.94 11.75 33.95
CA MET A 408 30.31 10.64 33.22
C MET A 408 29.57 11.11 31.97
N ALA A 409 28.85 12.24 32.03
CA ALA A 409 28.15 12.79 30.87
C ALA A 409 29.13 13.20 29.76
N ARG A 410 30.23 13.87 30.11
CA ARG A 410 31.29 14.25 29.15
C ARG A 410 32.02 13.03 28.55
N ASP A 411 32.20 11.97 29.33
CA ASP A 411 32.81 10.74 28.83
C ASP A 411 31.88 10.04 27.83
N ARG A 412 30.57 9.98 28.11
CA ARG A 412 29.56 9.46 27.16
C ARG A 412 29.50 10.28 25.87
N GLU A 413 29.53 11.61 25.97
CA GLU A 413 29.58 12.51 24.82
C GLU A 413 30.78 12.20 23.92
N ARG A 414 31.97 12.05 24.51
CA ARG A 414 33.19 11.70 23.80
C ARG A 414 33.07 10.33 23.11
N GLN A 415 32.65 9.30 23.84
CA GLN A 415 32.51 7.94 23.30
C GLN A 415 31.48 7.88 22.15
N ALA A 416 30.37 8.60 22.27
CA ALA A 416 29.35 8.69 21.25
C ALA A 416 29.88 9.43 20.00
N SER A 417 30.61 10.54 20.19
CA SER A 417 31.24 11.28 19.09
C SER A 417 32.31 10.46 18.35
N GLU A 418 33.13 9.70 19.08
CA GLU A 418 34.11 8.78 18.49
C GLU A 418 33.44 7.62 17.74
N ARG A 419 32.29 7.14 18.22
CA ARG A 419 31.49 6.13 17.52
C ARG A 419 30.89 6.70 16.24
N GLN A 420 30.38 7.94 16.27
CA GLN A 420 29.86 8.64 15.11
C GLN A 420 30.94 8.77 14.03
N GLN A 421 32.11 9.31 14.38
CA GLN A 421 33.22 9.49 13.42
C GLN A 421 33.68 8.18 12.80
N ARG A 422 33.77 7.10 13.59
CA ARG A 422 34.10 5.76 13.08
C ARG A 422 33.03 5.25 12.11
N GLY A 423 31.76 5.44 12.43
CA GLY A 423 30.65 5.10 11.55
C GLY A 423 30.69 5.88 10.23
N GLU A 424 31.01 7.18 10.28
CA GLU A 424 31.13 8.03 9.09
C GLU A 424 32.25 7.57 8.18
N GLN A 425 33.42 7.24 8.74
CA GLN A 425 34.54 6.69 7.99
C GLN A 425 34.21 5.33 7.36
N GLN A 426 33.50 4.46 8.09
CA GLN A 426 33.09 3.16 7.59
C GLN A 426 32.06 3.29 6.44
N ALA A 427 31.06 4.16 6.59
CA ALA A 427 30.08 4.45 5.55
C ALA A 427 30.75 5.03 4.29
N ALA A 428 31.67 5.99 4.47
CA ALA A 428 32.42 6.58 3.36
C ALA A 428 33.29 5.54 2.62
N SER A 429 33.97 4.65 3.36
CA SER A 429 34.77 3.58 2.76
C SER A 429 33.91 2.61 1.96
N ARG A 430 32.75 2.21 2.48
CA ARG A 430 31.81 1.32 1.77
C ARG A 430 31.25 1.99 0.53
N GLN A 431 30.85 3.27 0.63
CA GLN A 431 30.36 4.03 -0.51
C GLN A 431 31.43 4.13 -1.62
N ALA A 432 32.68 4.43 -1.26
CA ALA A 432 33.77 4.49 -2.24
C ALA A 432 34.02 3.14 -2.95
N GLN A 433 33.89 2.02 -2.21
CA GLN A 433 33.99 0.68 -2.78
C GLN A 433 32.83 0.37 -3.72
N LEU A 434 31.60 0.74 -3.35
CA LEU A 434 30.43 0.58 -4.20
C LEU A 434 30.54 1.42 -5.48
N ASP A 435 31.00 2.67 -5.37
CA ASP A 435 31.22 3.55 -6.53
C ASP A 435 32.27 2.96 -7.49
N GLN A 436 33.30 2.28 -6.96
CA GLN A 436 34.26 1.57 -7.78
C GLN A 436 33.62 0.38 -8.51
N GLN A 437 32.77 -0.39 -7.83
CA GLN A 437 32.03 -1.49 -8.43
C GLN A 437 31.05 -1.00 -9.50
N HIS A 438 30.38 0.13 -9.29
CA HIS A 438 29.53 0.78 -10.29
C HIS A 438 30.32 1.17 -11.53
N ARG A 439 31.49 1.82 -11.37
CA ARG A 439 32.36 2.17 -12.51
C ARG A 439 32.76 0.94 -13.34
N VAL A 440 33.10 -0.17 -12.68
CA VAL A 440 33.44 -1.43 -13.37
C VAL A 440 32.22 -2.01 -14.08
N TRP A 441 31.06 -2.00 -13.42
CA TRP A 441 29.82 -2.50 -13.99
C TRP A 441 29.36 -1.67 -15.19
N ASP A 442 29.45 -0.33 -15.13
CA ASP A 442 29.12 0.58 -16.23
C ASP A 442 30.03 0.37 -17.44
N ALA A 443 31.32 0.08 -17.20
CA ALA A 443 32.26 -0.27 -18.27
C ALA A 443 31.91 -1.61 -18.95
N GLN A 444 31.33 -2.56 -18.21
CA GLN A 444 30.83 -3.84 -18.75
C GLN A 444 29.46 -3.69 -19.44
N HIS A 445 28.68 -2.70 -19.03
CA HIS A 445 27.29 -2.48 -19.43
C HIS A 445 27.05 -1.05 -19.96
N PRO A 446 27.76 -0.62 -21.02
CA PRO A 446 27.71 0.77 -21.48
C PRO A 446 26.29 1.17 -21.90
N GLY A 447 25.84 2.32 -21.39
CA GLY A 447 24.53 2.91 -21.69
C GLY A 447 23.34 2.04 -21.29
N VAL A 448 23.50 1.05 -20.40
CA VAL A 448 22.39 0.21 -19.94
C VAL A 448 21.38 1.01 -19.12
N GLN A 449 21.83 1.94 -18.29
CA GLN A 449 20.95 2.83 -17.52
C GLN A 449 20.07 3.67 -18.46
N ASP A 450 20.67 4.30 -19.48
CA ASP A 450 19.94 5.08 -20.49
C ASP A 450 18.95 4.21 -21.28
N ARG A 451 19.37 3.01 -21.68
CA ARG A 451 18.50 2.04 -22.36
C ARG A 451 17.35 1.58 -21.48
N HIS A 452 17.59 1.36 -20.19
CA HIS A 452 16.57 1.01 -19.22
C HIS A 452 15.54 2.14 -19.08
N HIS A 453 16.00 3.38 -18.87
CA HIS A 453 15.12 4.54 -18.79
C HIS A 453 14.35 4.79 -20.10
N ALA A 454 14.99 4.62 -21.25
CA ALA A 454 14.34 4.75 -22.56
C ALA A 454 13.27 3.66 -22.76
N ALA A 455 13.58 2.41 -22.42
CA ALA A 455 12.64 1.29 -22.51
C ALA A 455 11.46 1.45 -21.54
N GLN A 456 11.70 1.99 -20.34
CA GLN A 456 10.65 2.33 -19.38
C GLN A 456 9.68 3.38 -19.94
N ARG A 457 10.20 4.49 -20.48
CA ARG A 457 9.38 5.54 -21.11
C ARG A 457 8.61 5.01 -22.32
N ALA A 458 9.25 4.17 -23.15
CA ALA A 458 8.58 3.57 -24.30
C ALA A 458 7.43 2.64 -23.88
N TYR A 459 7.61 1.89 -22.79
CA TYR A 459 6.56 1.05 -22.22
C TYR A 459 5.39 1.89 -21.69
N GLU A 460 5.66 2.96 -20.94
CA GLU A 460 4.64 3.88 -20.43
C GLU A 460 3.83 4.52 -21.58
N GLN A 461 4.51 5.04 -22.60
CA GLN A 461 3.86 5.61 -23.78
C GLN A 461 3.01 4.58 -24.55
N ALA A 462 3.50 3.34 -24.68
CA ALA A 462 2.75 2.27 -25.34
C ALA A 462 1.51 1.86 -24.51
N GLN A 463 1.61 1.91 -23.18
CA GLN A 463 0.50 1.63 -22.28
C GLN A 463 -0.59 2.70 -22.42
N ASP A 464 -0.21 3.98 -22.47
CA ASP A 464 -1.14 5.09 -22.68
C ASP A 464 -1.86 4.99 -24.04
N ARG A 465 -1.11 4.67 -25.11
CA ARG A 465 -1.69 4.46 -26.45
C ARG A 465 -2.67 3.30 -26.49
N HIS A 466 -2.31 2.17 -25.87
CA HIS A 466 -3.21 1.02 -25.78
C HIS A 466 -4.50 1.38 -25.04
N HIS A 467 -4.38 2.09 -23.91
CA HIS A 467 -5.55 2.51 -23.14
C HIS A 467 -6.46 3.46 -23.93
N ALA A 468 -5.89 4.45 -24.63
CA ALA A 468 -6.65 5.35 -25.48
C ALA A 468 -7.34 4.63 -26.65
N ALA A 469 -6.67 3.64 -27.26
CA ALA A 469 -7.24 2.83 -28.33
C ALA A 469 -8.38 1.92 -27.83
N GLU A 470 -8.22 1.30 -26.65
CA GLU A 470 -9.31 0.55 -25.98
C GLU A 470 -10.52 1.44 -25.70
N GLN A 471 -10.31 2.62 -25.10
CA GLN A 471 -11.40 3.56 -24.81
C GLN A 471 -12.15 3.98 -26.08
N THR A 472 -11.42 4.23 -27.18
CA THR A 472 -12.01 4.60 -28.47
C THR A 472 -12.84 3.45 -29.04
N TYR A 473 -12.29 2.22 -29.02
CA TYR A 473 -13.00 1.02 -29.45
C TYR A 473 -14.27 0.77 -28.63
N ASP A 474 -14.18 0.82 -27.30
CA ASP A 474 -15.31 0.61 -26.40
C ASP A 474 -16.39 1.67 -26.56
N THR A 475 -15.99 2.93 -26.77
CA THR A 475 -16.91 4.04 -27.04
C THR A 475 -17.67 3.80 -28.34
N LEU A 476 -16.97 3.45 -29.43
CA LEU A 476 -17.62 3.17 -30.71
C LEU A 476 -18.51 1.92 -30.66
N LEU A 477 -18.10 0.89 -29.91
CA LEU A 477 -18.89 -0.31 -29.68
C LEU A 477 -20.19 0.01 -28.92
N ALA A 478 -20.13 0.88 -27.92
CA ALA A 478 -21.29 1.34 -27.17
C ALA A 478 -22.24 2.21 -28.02
N HIS A 479 -21.71 3.08 -28.88
CA HIS A 479 -22.52 3.93 -29.76
C HIS A 479 -23.13 3.18 -30.95
N GLY A 480 -22.50 2.10 -31.42
CA GLY A 480 -23.03 1.23 -32.49
C GLY A 480 -24.23 0.36 -32.10
N LEU A 481 -24.54 0.27 -30.80
CA LEU A 481 -25.67 -0.52 -30.27
C LEU A 481 -26.92 0.32 -29.94
N ILE A 482 -26.86 1.65 -30.06
CA ILE A 482 -27.96 2.56 -29.69
C ILE A 482 -28.58 3.17 -30.95
N ASP A 483 -29.19 2.35 -31.80
CA ASP A 483 -30.30 2.79 -32.67
C ASP A 483 -31.17 1.62 -33.16
N ALA A 484 -31.30 0.58 -32.34
CA ALA A 484 -32.37 -0.39 -32.48
C ALA A 484 -33.49 0.00 -31.52
N ALA A 485 -34.55 0.61 -32.03
CA ALA A 485 -35.83 0.64 -31.36
C ALA A 485 -36.28 -0.82 -31.11
N VAL A 486 -36.03 -1.33 -29.92
CA VAL A 486 -36.51 -2.65 -29.46
C VAL A 486 -37.78 -2.41 -28.65
N PRO A 487 -38.97 -2.87 -29.10
CA PRO A 487 -40.16 -2.88 -28.26
C PRO A 487 -39.99 -3.89 -27.12
N PRO A 488 -40.63 -3.67 -25.96
CA PRO A 488 -40.39 -4.48 -24.78
C PRO A 488 -41.12 -5.82 -24.91
N SER A 489 -40.44 -6.86 -25.39
CA SER A 489 -40.90 -8.22 -25.18
C SER A 489 -39.74 -9.21 -25.13
N VAL A 490 -39.76 -9.98 -24.04
CA VAL A 490 -39.00 -11.21 -23.75
C VAL A 490 -37.68 -11.02 -22.99
N ARG A 491 -37.83 -10.91 -21.67
CA ARG A 491 -36.89 -11.49 -20.70
C ARG A 491 -36.79 -13.01 -20.95
N ARG A 492 -35.58 -13.52 -21.16
CA ARG A 492 -35.05 -14.77 -20.56
C ARG A 492 -33.61 -15.00 -21.01
N TRP A 493 -32.66 -14.66 -20.15
CA TRP A 493 -31.35 -15.32 -20.12
C TRP A 493 -31.49 -16.51 -19.16
N PRO A 494 -31.17 -17.76 -19.54
CA PRO A 494 -30.95 -18.79 -18.56
C PRO A 494 -29.49 -18.70 -18.08
N LEU A 495 -29.32 -18.30 -16.82
CA LEU A 495 -28.23 -18.81 -16.00
C LEU A 495 -28.61 -20.23 -15.57
N ARG A 496 -27.78 -21.22 -15.89
CA ARG A 496 -27.60 -22.41 -15.03
C ARG A 496 -26.14 -22.87 -15.08
N PRO A 497 -25.44 -22.85 -13.93
CA PRO A 497 -24.33 -23.75 -13.64
C PRO A 497 -24.86 -25.02 -12.93
N GLY A 498 -24.30 -26.17 -13.29
CA GLY A 498 -24.42 -27.43 -12.54
C GLY A 498 -25.50 -28.39 -13.05
N GLU A 499 -25.07 -29.49 -13.67
CA GLU A 499 -25.37 -30.86 -13.23
C GLU A 499 -24.67 -31.89 -14.14
N ALA A 500 -24.31 -33.01 -13.50
CA ALA A 500 -23.48 -34.09 -13.99
C ALA A 500 -24.07 -34.87 -15.17
N LEU A 501 -23.20 -35.45 -16.01
CA LEU A 501 -23.53 -36.61 -16.83
C LEU A 501 -22.34 -37.58 -16.82
N GLU A 502 -22.41 -38.52 -15.89
CA GLU A 502 -21.78 -39.83 -16.01
C GLU A 502 -22.87 -40.81 -16.49
N GLN A 503 -22.44 -41.80 -17.28
CA GLN A 503 -23.15 -43.04 -17.64
C GLN A 503 -24.10 -43.00 -18.84
N ASP A 504 -23.59 -43.46 -19.98
CA ASP A 504 -24.37 -44.29 -20.90
C ASP A 504 -23.49 -45.40 -21.51
N GLN A 505 -23.94 -46.64 -21.37
CA GLN A 505 -23.44 -47.89 -21.98
C GLN A 505 -24.64 -48.86 -22.01
N PRO A 506 -24.67 -49.89 -22.88
CA PRO A 506 -24.30 -49.93 -24.30
C PRO A 506 -25.36 -50.69 -25.15
N ALA A 507 -25.44 -50.42 -26.46
CA ALA A 507 -26.28 -51.19 -27.39
C ALA A 507 -25.43 -52.12 -28.30
N ARG A 508 -25.35 -53.38 -27.85
CA ARG A 508 -25.35 -54.68 -28.58
C ARG A 508 -24.97 -54.70 -30.07
N ARG A 509 -23.87 -55.39 -30.39
CA ARG A 509 -23.63 -56.11 -31.66
C ARG A 509 -24.04 -57.59 -31.52
N PRO A 510 -24.48 -58.28 -32.59
CA PRO A 510 -24.77 -59.70 -32.55
C PRO A 510 -23.53 -60.55 -32.90
N GLY A 511 -23.30 -61.62 -32.14
CA GLY A 511 -22.67 -62.88 -32.61
C GLY A 511 -23.75 -63.99 -32.64
N PRO A 512 -23.46 -65.27 -32.93
CA PRO A 512 -22.14 -65.93 -32.87
C PRO A 512 -21.84 -66.93 -34.02
N GLU A 513 -20.56 -67.29 -34.22
CA GLU A 513 -20.22 -68.65 -34.68
C GLU A 513 -18.97 -69.19 -33.99
N ARG A 514 -19.03 -70.51 -33.73
CA ARG A 514 -18.18 -71.34 -32.89
C ARG A 514 -16.98 -71.90 -33.68
N ARG A 515 -15.89 -72.20 -32.96
CA ARG A 515 -15.11 -73.49 -33.01
C ARG A 515 -13.91 -73.33 -32.04
N ARG A 516 -13.96 -73.99 -30.88
CA ARG A 516 -13.50 -75.35 -30.54
C ARG A 516 -11.99 -75.44 -30.29
N GLU A 517 -11.69 -75.77 -29.03
CA GLU A 517 -10.40 -76.17 -28.45
C GLU A 517 -9.88 -77.51 -29.01
N GLY A 518 -8.56 -77.68 -28.87
CA GLY A 518 -7.84 -78.97 -28.86
C GLY A 518 -6.35 -78.81 -29.22
N PRO A 519 -5.44 -79.67 -28.75
CA PRO A 519 -4.73 -79.45 -27.48
C PRO A 519 -3.18 -79.48 -27.59
N SER A 520 -2.53 -79.06 -26.50
CA SER A 520 -1.19 -79.39 -25.96
C SER A 520 -0.14 -80.15 -26.79
N LEU A 521 1.10 -79.63 -26.77
CA LEU A 521 2.46 -80.25 -26.69
C LEU A 521 3.44 -79.12 -27.10
N GLY A 522 4.54 -78.77 -26.44
CA GLY A 522 5.54 -79.55 -25.71
C GLY A 522 6.89 -79.35 -26.39
N LEU A 523 7.66 -78.32 -25.96
CA LEU A 523 9.12 -78.16 -25.90
C LEU A 523 9.52 -76.68 -25.79
#